data_AF-A0A373QAJ3-F1
#
_entry.id   AF-A0A373QAJ3-F1
#
_cell.length_a   1.000
_cell.length_b   1.000
_cell.length_c   1.000
_cell.angle_alpha   90.00
_cell.angle_beta   90.00
_cell.angle_gamma   90.00
#
_symmetry.space_group_name_H-M   'P 1'
#
loop_
_entity.id
_entity.type
_entity.pdbx_description
1 polymer ?
#
loop_
_entity_poly.entity_id
_entity_poly.type
_entity_poly.pdbx_seq_one_letter_code
_entity_poly.pdbx_strand_id
1 'polypeptide(L)'
;MNNLKKQILSVAVATSTVLSCVPVSMAAIPADVQGTRYEEPVQVLSALNIMVGDENGAYRLDDTIIRSEVAKMAIHALGLEDAAESSKGQTMFDDVSAEHWANGYINLAVSQGIIEGDGDGNFRPNAPISYAEAMTIMVRATGYTVSAEENGGYPHGYMKTGTSNGLAKNVQGSYSDKISRGNVAYLTTNALESKLMEQTGFGSDGKYEITEKTLLKDKLKVTKDTGRITAIENTSLTVHHHLQRDKSKLTTKLTKQPTI
;
A
#
# COMPACT_ATOMS: atom_id res chain seq x y z
N MET A 1 -33.05 -62.47 -15.28
CA MET A 1 -32.02 -61.51 -14.81
C MET A 1 -32.66 -60.13 -14.66
N ASN A 2 -33.02 -59.81 -13.43
CA ASN A 2 -33.16 -58.51 -12.76
C ASN A 2 -33.38 -57.22 -13.59
N ASN A 3 -34.61 -56.71 -13.46
CA ASN A 3 -34.99 -55.33 -13.08
C ASN A 3 -33.83 -54.35 -12.77
N LEU A 4 -33.88 -53.13 -13.32
CA LEU A 4 -34.00 -51.91 -12.49
C LEU A 4 -34.34 -50.63 -13.29
N LYS A 5 -35.52 -50.10 -12.94
CA LYS A 5 -36.02 -48.72 -12.95
C LYS A 5 -35.03 -47.60 -13.34
N LYS A 6 -35.42 -46.81 -14.35
CA LYS A 6 -34.97 -45.41 -14.50
C LYS A 6 -35.48 -44.60 -13.31
N GLN A 7 -34.61 -44.28 -12.36
CA GLN A 7 -34.86 -43.28 -11.32
C GLN A 7 -33.80 -42.18 -11.39
N ILE A 8 -34.33 -40.96 -11.36
CA ILE A 8 -33.76 -39.63 -11.19
C ILE A 8 -32.52 -39.62 -10.28
N LEU A 9 -31.45 -38.93 -10.71
CA LEU A 9 -30.66 -38.09 -9.82
C LEU A 9 -29.95 -36.98 -10.60
N SER A 10 -30.54 -35.79 -10.55
CA SER A 10 -29.90 -34.54 -10.93
C SER A 10 -28.68 -34.33 -10.03
N VAL A 11 -27.48 -34.48 -10.58
CA VAL A 11 -26.25 -34.05 -9.90
C VAL A 11 -26.15 -32.54 -10.08
N ALA A 12 -26.64 -31.80 -9.09
CA ALA A 12 -26.29 -30.40 -8.94
C ALA A 12 -24.78 -30.33 -8.68
N VAL A 13 -24.02 -29.87 -9.68
CA VAL A 13 -22.63 -29.47 -9.52
C VAL A 13 -22.64 -28.16 -8.75
N ALA A 14 -22.81 -28.25 -7.42
CA ALA A 14 -22.43 -27.19 -6.53
C ALA A 14 -20.90 -27.21 -6.43
N THR A 15 -20.23 -26.55 -7.38
CA THR A 15 -18.86 -26.09 -7.17
C THR A 15 -18.90 -25.06 -6.05
N SER A 16 -18.91 -25.56 -4.82
CA SER A 16 -18.51 -24.80 -3.65
C SER A 16 -17.10 -24.33 -3.95
N THR A 17 -16.97 -23.07 -4.36
CA THR A 17 -15.69 -22.37 -4.37
C THR A 17 -15.23 -22.39 -2.92
N VAL A 18 -14.44 -23.41 -2.56
CA VAL A 18 -13.67 -23.40 -1.34
C VAL A 18 -12.86 -22.12 -1.45
N LEU A 19 -13.24 -21.13 -0.64
CA LEU A 19 -12.52 -19.89 -0.46
C LEU A 19 -11.14 -20.32 0.03
N SER A 20 -10.21 -20.52 -0.89
CA SER A 20 -8.87 -20.98 -0.60
C SER A 20 -8.16 -19.82 0.08
N CYS A 21 -8.31 -19.77 1.40
CA CYS A 21 -7.50 -18.93 2.26
C CYS A 21 -6.08 -19.49 2.15
N VAL A 22 -5.33 -19.08 1.12
CA VAL A 22 -3.90 -19.38 1.04
C VAL A 22 -3.29 -18.59 2.20
N PRO A 23 -2.79 -19.25 3.26
CA PRO A 23 -2.06 -18.52 4.27
C PRO A 23 -0.82 -17.96 3.58
N VAL A 24 -0.70 -16.63 3.51
CA VAL A 24 0.57 -15.99 3.15
C VAL A 24 1.58 -16.50 4.18
N SER A 25 2.56 -17.30 3.76
CA SER A 25 3.64 -17.70 4.65
C SER A 25 4.40 -16.44 5.02
N MET A 26 4.29 -16.00 6.27
CA MET A 26 5.03 -14.83 6.72
C MET A 26 6.51 -15.19 6.68
N ALA A 27 7.25 -14.55 5.77
CA ALA A 27 8.70 -14.53 5.82
C ALA A 27 9.12 -14.07 7.23
N ALA A 28 10.26 -14.58 7.72
CA ALA A 28 10.81 -14.12 8.98
C ALA A 28 10.97 -12.59 8.94
N ILE A 29 10.45 -11.90 9.95
CA ILE A 29 10.52 -10.44 10.03
C ILE A 29 12.01 -10.05 10.06
N PRO A 30 12.48 -9.14 9.18
CA PRO A 30 13.88 -8.72 9.17
C PRO A 30 14.31 -8.13 10.51
N ALA A 31 15.59 -8.33 10.86
CA ALA A 31 16.12 -7.92 12.16
C ALA A 31 16.08 -6.39 12.38
N ASP A 32 16.23 -5.59 11.32
CA ASP A 32 16.14 -4.13 11.37
C ASP A 32 14.69 -3.61 11.42
N VAL A 33 13.71 -4.49 11.26
CA VAL A 33 12.27 -4.19 11.33
C VAL A 33 11.68 -4.64 12.67
N GLN A 34 12.12 -5.79 13.17
CA GLN A 34 11.57 -6.42 14.37
C GLN A 34 11.72 -5.52 15.61
N GLY A 35 10.62 -5.32 16.34
CA GLY A 35 10.55 -4.51 17.54
C GLY A 35 10.56 -2.99 17.29
N THR A 36 10.65 -2.56 16.03
CA THR A 36 10.56 -1.15 15.68
C THR A 36 9.10 -0.70 15.60
N ARG A 37 8.88 0.62 15.69
CA ARG A 37 7.56 1.21 15.44
C ARG A 37 7.01 0.91 14.04
N TYR A 38 7.89 0.65 13.07
CA TYR A 38 7.54 0.40 11.68
C TYR A 38 7.23 -1.07 11.39
N GLU A 39 7.28 -1.96 12.41
CA GLU A 39 7.10 -3.41 12.22
C GLU A 39 5.79 -3.75 11.50
N GLU A 40 4.64 -3.24 11.98
CA GLU A 40 3.34 -3.51 11.34
C GLU A 40 3.24 -2.92 9.92
N PRO A 41 3.53 -1.62 9.67
CA PRO A 41 3.53 -1.06 8.32
C PRO A 41 4.40 -1.86 7.34
N VAL A 42 5.61 -2.22 7.75
CA VAL A 42 6.54 -2.95 6.89
C VAL A 42 6.02 -4.35 6.59
N GLN A 43 5.47 -5.08 7.58
CA GLN A 43 4.88 -6.40 7.32
C GLN A 43 3.73 -6.32 6.31
N VAL A 44 2.86 -5.33 6.43
CA VAL A 44 1.74 -5.11 5.49
C VAL A 44 2.27 -4.81 4.10
N LEU A 45 3.17 -3.84 3.96
CA LEU A 45 3.70 -3.43 2.65
C LEU A 45 4.56 -4.50 2.00
N SER A 46 5.29 -5.29 2.80
CA SER A 46 6.05 -6.45 2.35
C SER A 46 5.13 -7.56 1.82
N ALA A 47 4.06 -7.90 2.55
CA ALA A 47 3.07 -8.88 2.11
C ALA A 47 2.33 -8.47 0.83
N LEU A 48 2.24 -7.17 0.56
CA LEU A 48 1.64 -6.59 -0.64
C LEU A 48 2.66 -6.33 -1.77
N ASN A 49 3.94 -6.65 -1.56
CA ASN A 49 5.05 -6.35 -2.48
C ASN A 49 5.26 -4.86 -2.80
N ILE A 50 4.72 -3.96 -1.97
CA ILE A 50 4.80 -2.49 -2.17
C ILE A 50 6.15 -1.96 -1.68
N MET A 51 6.66 -2.49 -0.57
CA MET A 51 7.97 -2.14 -0.01
C MET A 51 8.81 -3.38 0.15
N VAL A 52 10.02 -3.34 -0.40
CA VAL A 52 11.02 -4.41 -0.34
C VAL A 52 12.31 -3.88 0.27
N GLY A 53 13.04 -4.75 0.97
CA GLY A 53 14.38 -4.44 1.47
C GLY A 53 15.42 -4.39 0.36
N ASP A 54 16.66 -4.07 0.72
CA ASP A 54 17.81 -4.10 -0.18
C ASP A 54 18.22 -5.55 -0.53
N GLU A 55 19.34 -5.70 -1.24
CA GLU A 55 19.89 -7.00 -1.67
C GLU A 55 20.17 -7.96 -0.50
N ASN A 56 20.39 -7.43 0.71
CA ASN A 56 20.61 -8.20 1.93
C ASN A 56 19.32 -8.41 2.75
N GLY A 57 18.18 -7.91 2.25
CA GLY A 57 16.89 -7.97 2.92
C GLY A 57 16.67 -6.91 3.99
N ALA A 58 17.59 -5.96 4.17
CA ALA A 58 17.44 -4.87 5.15
C ALA A 58 16.52 -3.78 4.60
N TYR A 59 15.60 -3.28 5.43
CA TYR A 59 14.65 -2.23 5.04
C TYR A 59 15.19 -0.82 5.23
N ARG A 60 16.23 -0.64 6.05
CA ARG A 60 16.96 0.64 6.22
C ARG A 60 16.01 1.78 6.59
N LEU A 61 15.19 1.55 7.61
CA LEU A 61 14.00 2.36 7.91
C LEU A 61 14.30 3.80 8.35
N ASP A 62 15.50 4.06 8.87
CA ASP A 62 15.94 5.40 9.27
C ASP A 62 16.57 6.20 8.13
N ASP A 63 16.89 5.55 7.01
CA ASP A 63 17.49 6.20 5.85
C ASP A 63 16.47 7.05 5.10
N THR A 64 16.92 8.17 4.54
CA THR A 64 16.11 8.99 3.64
C THR A 64 15.78 8.22 2.36
N ILE A 65 14.52 8.25 1.95
CA ILE A 65 14.04 7.58 0.75
C ILE A 65 14.13 8.49 -0.49
N ILE A 66 14.33 7.91 -1.67
CA ILE A 66 14.42 8.68 -2.92
C ILE A 66 13.08 8.83 -3.63
N ARG A 67 12.95 9.86 -4.48
CA ARG A 67 11.71 10.19 -5.20
C ARG A 67 11.16 9.04 -6.04
N SER A 68 12.02 8.29 -6.74
CA SER A 68 11.57 7.18 -7.58
C SER A 68 11.03 5.98 -6.80
N GLU A 69 11.52 5.75 -5.58
CA GLU A 69 10.99 4.70 -4.69
C GLU A 69 9.58 5.03 -4.24
N VAL A 70 9.32 6.29 -3.84
CA VAL A 70 7.96 6.70 -3.44
C VAL A 70 6.99 6.66 -4.62
N ALA A 71 7.45 7.03 -5.83
CA ALA A 71 6.65 6.90 -7.05
C ALA A 71 6.28 5.44 -7.34
N LYS A 72 7.24 4.51 -7.25
CA LYS A 72 6.98 3.07 -7.37
C LYS A 72 5.97 2.60 -6.33
N MET A 73 6.15 2.98 -5.06
CA MET A 73 5.24 2.60 -3.97
C MET A 73 3.81 3.06 -4.21
N ALA A 74 3.61 4.28 -4.72
CA ALA A 74 2.28 4.82 -5.04
C ALA A 74 1.59 4.03 -6.17
N ILE A 75 2.33 3.71 -7.24
CA ILE A 75 1.82 2.90 -8.36
C ILE A 75 1.49 1.47 -7.93
N HIS A 76 2.34 0.87 -7.10
CA HIS A 76 2.09 -0.42 -6.48
C HIS A 76 0.85 -0.39 -5.60
N ALA A 77 0.67 0.64 -4.76
CA ALA A 77 -0.52 0.82 -3.93
C ALA A 77 -1.81 0.98 -4.75
N LEU A 78 -1.72 1.51 -5.97
CA LEU A 78 -2.83 1.60 -6.92
C LEU A 78 -3.11 0.28 -7.66
N GLY A 79 -2.32 -0.76 -7.45
CA GLY A 79 -2.44 -2.04 -8.15
C GLY A 79 -2.07 -1.97 -9.63
N LEU A 80 -1.19 -1.03 -10.00
CA LEU A 80 -0.85 -0.73 -11.40
C LEU A 80 0.57 -1.17 -11.79
N GLU A 81 1.11 -2.20 -11.12
CA GLU A 81 2.46 -2.72 -11.41
C GLU A 81 2.60 -3.21 -12.86
N ASP A 82 1.67 -4.03 -13.35
CA ASP A 82 1.71 -4.56 -14.72
C ASP A 82 1.62 -3.45 -15.78
N ALA A 83 0.82 -2.42 -15.49
CA ALA A 83 0.71 -1.25 -16.34
C ALA A 83 2.01 -0.43 -16.35
N ALA A 84 2.72 -0.36 -15.22
CA ALA A 84 4.00 0.32 -15.13
C ALA A 84 5.09 -0.42 -15.92
N GLU A 85 5.11 -1.75 -15.86
CA GLU A 85 6.02 -2.55 -16.68
C GLU A 85 5.78 -2.31 -18.18
N SER A 86 4.51 -2.20 -18.57
CA SER A 86 4.11 -1.88 -19.95
C SER A 86 4.37 -0.41 -20.34
N SER A 87 4.69 0.46 -19.38
CA SER A 87 4.96 1.89 -19.58
C SER A 87 6.44 2.22 -19.68
N LYS A 88 7.34 1.22 -19.69
CA LYS A 88 8.78 1.42 -19.91
C LYS A 88 9.06 1.98 -21.30
N GLY A 89 10.03 2.87 -21.41
CA GLY A 89 10.50 3.42 -22.68
C GLY A 89 10.94 4.87 -22.57
N GLN A 90 10.62 5.66 -23.60
CA GLN A 90 10.92 7.08 -23.60
C GLN A 90 10.17 7.80 -22.48
N THR A 91 10.86 8.71 -21.79
CA THR A 91 10.28 9.55 -20.75
C THR A 91 10.18 10.99 -21.23
N MET A 92 9.44 11.81 -20.49
CA MET A 92 9.43 13.27 -20.67
C MET A 92 10.56 13.98 -19.91
N PHE A 93 11.45 13.24 -19.25
CA PHE A 93 12.48 13.77 -18.36
C PHE A 93 13.88 13.42 -18.83
N ASP A 94 14.73 14.43 -18.91
CA ASP A 94 16.10 14.27 -19.45
C ASP A 94 16.99 13.39 -18.55
N ASP A 95 16.70 13.34 -17.25
CA ASP A 95 17.45 12.58 -16.25
C ASP A 95 16.90 11.19 -15.94
N VAL A 96 15.91 10.71 -16.70
CA VAL A 96 15.35 9.35 -16.56
C VAL A 96 15.62 8.53 -17.81
N SER A 97 16.69 7.74 -17.77
CA SER A 97 17.05 6.76 -18.80
C SER A 97 15.96 5.70 -19.01
N ALA A 98 15.85 5.16 -20.22
CA ALA A 98 15.02 3.99 -20.56
C ALA A 98 15.37 2.75 -19.69
N GLU A 99 16.64 2.61 -19.33
CA GLU A 99 17.16 1.49 -18.52
C GLU A 99 17.03 1.74 -17.00
N HIS A 100 16.56 2.92 -16.59
CA HIS A 100 16.36 3.20 -15.17
C HIS A 100 15.27 2.28 -14.62
N TRP A 101 15.53 1.58 -13.51
CA TRP A 101 14.58 0.60 -12.93
C TRP A 101 13.18 1.20 -12.67
N ALA A 102 13.13 2.49 -12.37
CA ALA A 102 11.90 3.22 -12.10
C ALA A 102 11.20 3.81 -13.34
N ASN A 103 11.77 3.65 -14.54
CA ASN A 103 11.32 4.32 -15.77
C ASN A 103 9.81 4.15 -16.01
N GLY A 104 9.33 2.90 -16.06
CA GLY A 104 7.91 2.61 -16.28
C GLY A 104 7.00 3.13 -15.16
N TYR A 105 7.46 3.08 -13.91
CA TYR A 105 6.72 3.63 -12.76
C TYR A 105 6.61 5.15 -12.83
N ILE A 106 7.69 5.83 -13.23
CA ILE A 106 7.71 7.30 -13.39
C ILE A 106 6.78 7.70 -14.54
N ASN A 107 6.89 7.06 -15.70
CA ASN A 107 6.03 7.33 -16.85
C ASN A 107 4.55 7.16 -16.51
N LEU A 108 4.20 6.05 -15.87
CA LEU A 108 2.82 5.81 -15.47
C LEU A 108 2.36 6.82 -14.42
N ALA A 109 3.15 7.08 -13.39
CA ALA A 109 2.77 8.02 -12.32
C ALA A 109 2.57 9.46 -12.83
N VAL A 110 3.35 9.90 -13.82
CA VAL A 110 3.09 11.17 -14.52
C VAL A 110 1.76 11.13 -15.27
N SER A 111 1.52 10.07 -16.06
CA SER A 111 0.29 9.95 -16.84
C SER A 111 -0.98 9.92 -15.97
N GLN A 112 -0.85 9.43 -14.73
CA GLN A 112 -1.92 9.40 -13.74
C GLN A 112 -2.02 10.71 -12.93
N GLY A 113 -1.15 11.70 -13.17
CA GLY A 113 -1.12 12.96 -12.42
C GLY A 113 -0.69 12.81 -10.95
N ILE A 114 0.07 11.76 -10.63
CA ILE A 114 0.52 11.44 -9.27
C ILE A 114 1.84 12.16 -8.94
N ILE A 115 2.73 12.26 -9.93
CA ILE A 115 4.03 12.92 -9.81
C ILE A 115 4.21 13.97 -10.90
N GLU A 116 5.07 14.93 -10.62
CA GLU A 116 5.50 15.97 -11.56
C GLU A 116 7.02 16.11 -11.48
N GLY A 117 7.62 16.62 -12.57
CA GLY A 117 9.03 17.00 -12.60
C GLY A 117 9.32 18.30 -11.86
N ASP A 118 10.56 18.76 -11.91
CA ASP A 118 11.01 19.98 -11.24
C ASP A 118 10.72 21.27 -12.03
N GLY A 119 10.15 21.16 -13.23
CA GLY A 119 9.89 22.28 -14.14
C GLY A 119 11.04 22.59 -15.10
N ASP A 120 12.22 22.04 -14.85
CA ASP A 120 13.43 22.22 -15.67
C ASP A 120 13.68 21.02 -16.60
N GLY A 121 12.65 20.20 -16.85
CA GLY A 121 12.73 18.99 -17.67
C GLY A 121 13.29 17.76 -16.94
N ASN A 122 13.45 17.81 -15.60
CA ASN A 122 14.00 16.70 -14.83
C ASN A 122 13.00 16.15 -13.81
N PHE A 123 13.16 14.89 -13.41
CA PHE A 123 12.39 14.27 -12.33
C PHE A 123 13.18 14.10 -11.03
N ARG A 124 14.50 13.97 -11.14
CA ARG A 124 15.46 13.69 -10.06
C ARG A 124 15.18 12.35 -9.36
N PRO A 125 15.19 11.22 -10.09
CA PRO A 125 14.74 9.93 -9.56
C PRO A 125 15.50 9.50 -8.30
N ASN A 126 16.82 9.75 -8.26
CA ASN A 126 17.71 9.35 -7.18
C ASN A 126 17.89 10.41 -6.08
N ALA A 127 17.16 11.53 -6.14
CA ALA A 127 17.23 12.56 -5.11
C ALA A 127 16.35 12.19 -3.91
N PRO A 128 16.80 12.46 -2.66
CA PRO A 128 15.97 12.34 -1.47
C PRO A 128 14.72 13.22 -1.55
N ILE A 129 13.57 12.66 -1.18
CA ILE A 129 12.28 13.35 -1.19
C ILE A 129 11.97 13.97 0.18
N SER A 130 11.36 15.16 0.19
CA SER A 130 10.83 15.78 1.41
C SER A 130 9.54 15.11 1.86
N TYR A 131 9.17 15.31 3.13
CA TYR A 131 7.89 14.86 3.64
C TYR A 131 6.71 15.50 2.87
N ALA A 132 6.75 16.81 2.59
CA ALA A 132 5.68 17.46 1.82
C ALA A 132 5.51 16.85 0.41
N GLU A 133 6.60 16.54 -0.28
CA GLU A 133 6.55 15.88 -1.59
C GLU A 133 5.98 14.46 -1.49
N ALA A 134 6.42 13.65 -0.51
CA ALA A 134 5.89 12.30 -0.31
C ALA A 134 4.39 12.32 0.07
N MET A 135 3.96 13.26 0.89
CA MET A 135 2.55 13.49 1.22
C MET A 135 1.75 13.83 -0.05
N THR A 136 2.29 14.71 -0.90
CA THR A 136 1.67 15.13 -2.15
C THR A 136 1.38 13.93 -3.06
N ILE A 137 2.35 13.02 -3.20
CA ILE A 137 2.19 11.77 -3.97
C ILE A 137 1.03 10.93 -3.42
N MET A 138 0.96 10.74 -2.10
CA MET A 138 -0.10 9.92 -1.48
C MET A 138 -1.47 10.58 -1.56
N VAL A 139 -1.55 11.90 -1.41
CA VAL A 139 -2.79 12.70 -1.59
C VAL A 139 -3.31 12.56 -3.02
N ARG A 140 -2.44 12.64 -4.02
CA ARG A 140 -2.81 12.44 -5.43
C ARG A 140 -3.27 11.02 -5.70
N ALA A 141 -2.54 10.02 -5.18
CA ALA A 141 -2.91 8.60 -5.32
C ALA A 141 -4.26 8.26 -4.68
N THR A 142 -4.67 9.00 -3.65
CA THR A 142 -5.97 8.81 -2.96
C THR A 142 -7.09 9.70 -3.49
N GLY A 143 -6.81 10.50 -4.54
CA GLY A 143 -7.78 11.32 -5.26
C GLY A 143 -8.10 12.67 -4.61
N TYR A 144 -7.39 13.04 -3.54
CA TYR A 144 -7.66 14.25 -2.75
C TYR A 144 -7.09 15.55 -3.36
N THR A 145 -6.60 15.53 -4.60
CA THR A 145 -5.97 16.69 -5.26
C THR A 145 -6.85 17.93 -5.21
N VAL A 146 -8.14 17.82 -5.56
CA VAL A 146 -9.07 18.97 -5.56
C VAL A 146 -9.20 19.58 -4.17
N SER A 147 -9.36 18.74 -3.14
CA SER A 147 -9.41 19.22 -1.75
C SER A 147 -8.10 19.86 -1.30
N ALA A 148 -6.96 19.37 -1.77
CA ALA A 148 -5.66 19.97 -1.49
C ALA A 148 -5.50 21.35 -2.15
N GLU A 149 -5.92 21.51 -3.41
CA GLU A 149 -5.88 22.80 -4.10
C GLU A 149 -6.81 23.83 -3.42
N GLU A 150 -8.04 23.45 -3.07
CA GLU A 150 -8.97 24.30 -2.33
C GLU A 150 -8.44 24.72 -0.94
N ASN A 151 -7.61 23.86 -0.34
CA ASN A 151 -6.96 24.13 0.94
C ASN A 151 -5.68 24.97 0.83
N GLY A 152 -5.39 25.56 -0.33
CA GLY A 152 -4.27 26.49 -0.52
C GLY A 152 -3.07 25.88 -1.25
N GLY A 153 -3.25 24.77 -1.97
CA GLY A 153 -2.25 24.20 -2.88
C GLY A 153 -0.96 23.75 -2.19
N TYR A 154 0.08 23.52 -2.99
CA TYR A 154 1.36 23.02 -2.47
C TYR A 154 2.15 24.10 -1.69
N PRO A 155 2.77 23.78 -0.54
CA PRO A 155 2.67 22.50 0.20
C PRO A 155 1.52 22.47 1.22
N HIS A 156 0.98 23.63 1.61
CA HIS A 156 0.09 23.75 2.77
C HIS A 156 -1.21 22.93 2.63
N GLY A 157 -1.89 23.06 1.50
CA GLY A 157 -3.14 22.37 1.22
C GLY A 157 -2.99 20.85 1.15
N TYR A 158 -1.88 20.37 0.59
CA TYR A 158 -1.56 18.94 0.56
C TYR A 158 -1.27 18.39 1.96
N MET A 159 -0.49 19.11 2.77
CA MET A 159 -0.22 18.72 4.16
C MET A 159 -1.49 18.71 5.01
N LYS A 160 -2.32 19.75 4.89
CA LYS A 160 -3.60 19.86 5.59
C LYS A 160 -4.54 18.72 5.19
N THR A 161 -4.75 18.53 3.90
CA THR A 161 -5.66 17.51 3.36
C THR A 161 -5.21 16.10 3.72
N GLY A 162 -3.93 15.79 3.55
CA GLY A 162 -3.39 14.49 3.94
C GLY A 162 -3.50 14.22 5.44
N THR A 163 -3.25 15.23 6.27
CA THR A 163 -3.39 15.10 7.73
C THR A 163 -4.86 14.87 8.14
N SER A 164 -5.78 15.67 7.61
CA SER A 164 -7.23 15.57 7.92
C SER A 164 -7.83 14.23 7.48
N ASN A 165 -7.31 13.62 6.42
CA ASN A 165 -7.74 12.30 5.94
C ASN A 165 -6.91 11.14 6.52
N GLY A 166 -6.04 11.42 7.50
CA GLY A 166 -5.32 10.40 8.25
C GLY A 166 -4.08 9.81 7.58
N LEU A 167 -3.61 10.38 6.46
CA LEU A 167 -2.38 9.93 5.79
C LEU A 167 -1.14 10.15 6.67
N ALA A 168 -1.14 11.21 7.48
CA ALA A 168 -0.03 11.56 8.37
C ALA A 168 0.03 10.76 9.69
N LYS A 169 -0.88 9.80 9.94
CA LYS A 169 -0.94 9.08 11.22
C LYS A 169 0.40 8.39 11.51
N ASN A 170 0.95 8.65 12.70
CA ASN A 170 2.23 8.12 13.16
C ASN A 170 3.45 8.53 12.31
N VAL A 171 3.33 9.50 11.40
CA VAL A 171 4.48 10.05 10.68
C VAL A 171 5.14 11.13 11.53
N GLN A 172 6.47 11.12 11.61
CA GLN A 172 7.24 12.10 12.41
C GLN A 172 8.12 12.98 11.51
N GLY A 173 8.48 14.17 12.00
CA GLY A 173 9.38 15.11 11.31
C GLY A 173 8.69 16.36 10.76
N SER A 174 9.48 17.33 10.31
CA SER A 174 8.98 18.54 9.63
C SER A 174 8.62 18.23 8.18
N TYR A 175 7.63 18.93 7.63
CA TYR A 175 7.23 18.76 6.23
C TYR A 175 8.31 19.22 5.22
N SER A 176 9.22 20.10 5.66
CA SER A 176 10.36 20.58 4.87
C SER A 176 11.50 19.58 4.77
N ASP A 177 11.58 18.65 5.72
CA ASP A 177 12.74 17.79 5.88
C ASP A 177 12.64 16.57 4.96
N LYS A 178 13.79 15.95 4.68
CA LYS A 178 13.82 14.66 3.99
C LYS A 178 13.19 13.59 4.85
N ILE A 179 12.34 12.77 4.23
CA ILE A 179 11.57 11.76 4.94
C ILE A 179 12.28 10.40 4.91
N SER A 180 12.22 9.68 6.04
CA SER A 180 12.79 8.34 6.13
C SER A 180 11.91 7.28 5.47
N ARG A 181 12.52 6.15 5.08
CA ARG A 181 11.79 4.97 4.55
C ARG A 181 10.71 4.49 5.50
N GLY A 182 10.96 4.45 6.81
CA GLY A 182 9.98 4.04 7.81
C GLY A 182 8.78 5.00 7.90
N ASN A 183 9.00 6.31 7.78
CA ASN A 183 7.91 7.27 7.76
C ASN A 183 7.08 7.18 6.46
N VAL A 184 7.71 6.88 5.31
CA VAL A 184 6.97 6.58 4.07
C VAL A 184 6.21 5.25 4.17
N ALA A 185 6.69 4.27 4.92
CA ALA A 185 5.92 3.07 5.21
C ALA A 185 4.59 3.41 5.89
N TYR A 186 4.61 4.26 6.93
CA TYR A 186 3.37 4.76 7.53
C TYR A 186 2.47 5.51 6.54
N LEU A 187 3.03 6.47 5.78
CA LEU A 187 2.23 7.21 4.79
C LEU A 187 1.52 6.27 3.81
N THR A 188 2.24 5.28 3.31
CA THR A 188 1.72 4.35 2.31
C THR A 188 0.68 3.42 2.93
N THR A 189 0.93 2.85 4.12
CA THR A 189 -0.06 2.02 4.82
C THR A 189 -1.31 2.81 5.17
N ASN A 190 -1.18 4.06 5.61
CA ASN A 190 -2.32 4.93 5.89
C ASN A 190 -3.10 5.24 4.61
N ALA A 191 -2.42 5.49 3.49
CA ALA A 191 -3.07 5.69 2.19
C ALA A 191 -3.85 4.45 1.75
N LEU A 192 -3.30 3.25 1.99
CA LEU A 192 -3.97 1.98 1.68
C LEU A 192 -5.32 1.84 2.39
N GLU A 193 -5.39 2.28 3.65
CA GLU A 193 -6.57 2.15 4.50
C GLU A 193 -7.50 3.38 4.45
N SER A 194 -7.02 4.52 3.93
CA SER A 194 -7.79 5.75 3.84
C SER A 194 -8.93 5.63 2.82
N LYS A 195 -10.00 6.37 3.07
CA LYS A 195 -11.10 6.55 2.12
C LYS A 195 -10.60 7.27 0.88
N LEU A 196 -11.16 6.96 -0.28
CA LEU A 196 -10.82 7.62 -1.55
C LEU A 196 -11.78 8.78 -1.84
N MET A 197 -11.24 9.86 -2.39
CA MET A 197 -12.03 10.90 -3.03
C MET A 197 -12.18 10.57 -4.52
N GLU A 198 -13.42 10.52 -5.00
CA GLU A 198 -13.74 10.24 -6.40
C GLU A 198 -14.65 11.32 -6.97
N GLN A 199 -14.55 11.56 -8.28
CA GLN A 199 -15.49 12.40 -9.00
C GLN A 199 -16.81 11.65 -9.18
N THR A 200 -17.90 12.18 -8.62
CA THR A 200 -19.25 11.60 -8.69
C THR A 200 -20.21 12.40 -9.58
N GLY A 201 -19.83 13.61 -10.01
CA GLY A 201 -20.65 14.46 -10.88
C GLY A 201 -20.05 14.70 -12.27
N PHE A 202 -20.92 14.77 -13.29
CA PHE A 202 -20.59 15.14 -14.68
C PHE A 202 -20.72 16.66 -14.89
N GLY A 203 -19.73 17.29 -15.51
CA GLY A 203 -19.71 18.74 -15.79
C GLY A 203 -18.30 19.34 -15.71
N SER A 204 -18.17 20.63 -16.04
CA SER A 204 -16.89 21.37 -15.98
C SER A 204 -16.36 21.53 -14.56
N ASP A 205 -17.24 21.54 -13.55
CA ASP A 205 -16.90 21.76 -12.14
C ASP A 205 -17.04 20.46 -11.33
N GLY A 206 -16.60 19.34 -11.90
CA GLY A 206 -16.81 17.97 -11.42
C GLY A 206 -17.07 17.85 -9.90
N LYS A 207 -18.18 17.22 -9.50
CA LYS A 207 -18.48 17.02 -8.08
C LYS A 207 -17.56 15.93 -7.53
N TYR A 208 -16.85 16.19 -6.43
CA TYR A 208 -16.00 15.22 -5.75
C TYR A 208 -16.58 14.84 -4.39
N GLU A 209 -16.55 13.55 -4.08
CA GLU A 209 -17.04 13.03 -2.80
C GLU A 209 -16.06 12.00 -2.23
N ILE A 210 -15.95 12.00 -0.89
CA ILE A 210 -15.23 10.95 -0.17
C ILE A 210 -16.13 9.72 -0.12
N THR A 211 -15.65 8.61 -0.66
CA THR A 211 -16.37 7.34 -0.76
C THR A 211 -15.92 6.36 0.33
N GLU A 212 -16.62 5.25 0.49
CA GLU A 212 -16.17 4.15 1.37
C GLU A 212 -15.10 3.24 0.73
N LYS A 213 -14.64 3.57 -0.48
CA LYS A 213 -13.60 2.81 -1.18
C LYS A 213 -12.23 3.09 -0.58
N THR A 214 -11.32 2.12 -0.69
CA THR A 214 -9.92 2.25 -0.25
C THR A 214 -8.97 1.67 -1.30
N LEU A 215 -7.68 2.05 -1.28
CA LEU A 215 -6.72 1.40 -2.18
C LEU A 215 -6.59 -0.09 -1.85
N LEU A 216 -6.55 -0.45 -0.56
CA LEU A 216 -6.40 -1.83 -0.12
C LEU A 216 -7.52 -2.73 -0.67
N LYS A 217 -8.78 -2.31 -0.53
CA LYS A 217 -9.93 -3.11 -0.94
C LYS A 217 -10.23 -2.98 -2.43
N ASP A 218 -10.32 -1.75 -2.93
CA ASP A 218 -10.86 -1.49 -4.26
C ASP A 218 -9.80 -1.55 -5.36
N LYS A 219 -8.54 -1.25 -5.05
CA LYS A 219 -7.43 -1.34 -6.01
C LYS A 219 -6.69 -2.67 -5.88
N LEU A 220 -6.27 -3.06 -4.67
CA LEU A 220 -5.48 -4.28 -4.46
C LEU A 220 -6.32 -5.55 -4.27
N LYS A 221 -7.64 -5.43 -4.09
CA LYS A 221 -8.56 -6.57 -3.84
C LYS A 221 -8.17 -7.35 -2.58
N VAL A 222 -7.69 -6.64 -1.56
CA VAL A 222 -7.28 -7.21 -0.27
C VAL A 222 -8.22 -6.75 0.83
N THR A 223 -8.61 -7.67 1.72
CA THR A 223 -9.32 -7.35 2.95
C THR A 223 -8.40 -7.54 4.16
N LYS A 224 -8.49 -6.62 5.13
CA LYS A 224 -7.80 -6.70 6.42
C LYS A 224 -8.77 -7.28 7.45
N ASP A 225 -8.46 -8.47 7.96
CA ASP A 225 -9.23 -9.10 9.02
C ASP A 225 -8.43 -9.04 10.33
N THR A 226 -8.98 -8.37 11.34
CA THR A 226 -8.41 -8.33 12.69
C THR A 226 -9.12 -9.33 13.59
N GLY A 227 -8.42 -10.41 13.95
CA GLY A 227 -8.90 -11.38 14.93
C GLY A 227 -8.33 -11.12 16.33
N ARG A 228 -9.14 -11.37 17.36
CA ARG A 228 -8.65 -11.49 18.74
C ARG A 228 -8.48 -12.98 19.06
N ILE A 229 -7.29 -13.39 19.52
CA ILE A 229 -7.12 -14.74 20.07
C ILE A 229 -7.91 -14.79 21.39
N THR A 230 -9.02 -15.52 21.40
CA THR A 230 -9.91 -15.64 22.56
C THR A 230 -9.58 -16.84 23.44
N ALA A 231 -8.83 -17.84 22.95
CA ALA A 231 -8.33 -18.96 23.73
C ALA A 231 -7.08 -19.60 23.08
N ILE A 232 -6.18 -20.13 23.91
CA ILE A 232 -5.11 -21.05 23.52
C ILE A 232 -5.40 -22.36 24.26
N GLU A 233 -5.85 -23.41 23.56
CA GLU A 233 -6.33 -24.64 24.21
C GLU A 233 -5.22 -25.55 24.77
N ASN A 234 -3.96 -25.39 24.36
CA ASN A 234 -2.85 -26.22 24.87
C ASN A 234 -1.64 -25.37 25.24
N THR A 235 -1.49 -25.08 26.53
CA THR A 235 -0.20 -24.71 27.13
C THR A 235 0.25 -25.88 28.00
N SER A 236 1.12 -26.76 27.49
CA SER A 236 1.78 -27.74 28.35
C SER A 236 2.93 -27.06 29.08
N LEU A 237 2.75 -26.77 30.36
CA LEU A 237 3.82 -26.29 31.24
C LEU A 237 4.72 -27.48 31.60
N THR A 238 5.87 -27.60 30.95
CA THR A 238 6.97 -28.43 31.44
C THR A 238 7.98 -27.47 32.06
N VAL A 239 8.11 -27.51 33.40
CA VAL A 239 9.05 -26.73 34.24
C VAL A 239 8.56 -25.35 34.70
N HIS A 240 8.67 -25.13 36.03
CA HIS A 240 8.28 -23.91 36.74
C HIS A 240 9.01 -22.66 36.22
N HIS A 241 8.29 -21.80 35.50
CA HIS A 241 8.68 -20.40 35.34
C HIS A 241 7.45 -19.50 35.29
N HIS A 242 7.52 -18.36 35.98
CA HIS A 242 6.46 -17.36 36.04
C HIS A 242 6.09 -16.84 34.64
N LEU A 243 4.78 -16.75 34.37
CA LEU A 243 4.24 -16.13 33.16
C LEU A 243 4.74 -14.69 33.05
N GLN A 244 5.54 -14.38 32.03
CA GLN A 244 5.78 -13.00 31.63
C GLN A 244 4.52 -12.49 30.92
N ARG A 245 3.78 -11.59 31.59
CA ARG A 245 2.75 -10.74 30.96
C ARG A 245 3.44 -9.94 29.84
N ASP A 246 3.29 -10.38 28.58
CA ASP A 246 3.33 -9.54 27.35
C ASP A 246 3.56 -10.30 26.03
N LYS A 247 3.60 -11.63 25.98
CA LYS A 247 3.80 -12.37 24.71
C LYS A 247 2.53 -12.70 23.91
N SER A 248 1.46 -11.91 23.99
CA SER A 248 0.34 -12.04 23.04
C SER A 248 0.68 -11.31 21.74
N LYS A 249 1.31 -11.99 20.78
CA LYS A 249 1.45 -11.47 19.41
C LYS A 249 0.08 -11.45 18.74
N LEU A 250 -0.47 -10.26 18.51
CA LEU A 250 -1.56 -10.08 17.56
C LEU A 250 -1.03 -10.43 16.17
N THR A 251 -1.80 -11.23 15.41
CA THR A 251 -1.48 -11.51 14.01
C THR A 251 -2.56 -10.86 13.15
N THR A 252 -2.17 -9.84 12.38
CA THR A 252 -3.00 -9.27 11.33
C THR A 252 -2.93 -10.21 10.13
N LYS A 253 -4.08 -10.66 9.61
CA LYS A 253 -4.13 -11.52 8.42
C LYS A 253 -4.71 -10.71 7.25
N LEU A 254 -3.98 -10.71 6.13
CA LEU A 254 -4.42 -10.14 4.86
C LEU A 254 -4.90 -11.26 3.94
N THR A 255 -6.05 -11.08 3.30
CA THR A 255 -6.61 -12.05 2.35
C THR A 255 -6.81 -11.39 1.00
N LYS A 256 -6.19 -11.93 -0.07
CA LYS A 256 -6.40 -11.48 -1.46
C LYS A 256 -7.61 -12.20 -2.04
N GLN A 257 -8.55 -11.47 -2.61
CA GLN A 257 -9.69 -12.07 -3.31
C GLN A 257 -9.25 -12.55 -4.71
N PRO A 258 -9.81 -13.67 -5.22
CA PRO A 258 -9.50 -14.15 -6.56
C PRO A 258 -9.95 -13.13 -7.61
N THR A 259 -9.09 -12.91 -8.62
CA THR A 259 -9.42 -12.13 -9.80
C THR A 259 -10.46 -12.89 -10.62
N ILE A 260 -11.59 -12.24 -10.94
CA ILE A 260 -12.64 -12.77 -11.83
C ILE A 260 -12.17 -12.67 -13.28
#